data_AF-A0A5E9AUN0-F1
#
_entry.id   AF-A0A5E9AUN0-F1
#
_cell.length_a   1.000
_cell.length_b   1.000
_cell.length_c   1.000
_cell.angle_alpha   90.00
_cell.angle_beta   90.00
_cell.angle_gamma   90.00
#
_symmetry.space_group_name_H-M   'P 1'
#
loop_
_entity.id
_entity.type
_entity.pdbx_description
1 polymer ?
#
loop_
_entity_poly.entity_id
_entity_poly.type
_entity_poly.pdbx_seq_one_letter_code
_entity_poly.pdbx_strand_id
1 'polypeptide(L)'
;MAKNGKAEEKKKINVALQGGGSHGAFSWGVLDRLLEDGRLEIAAVSGTSAGAMNAVALADGFVRGGVEGARKKLDDFWRAVASKGRFSPVQRMPWDVAWGNWSIENTPGYLFFDTMSRVFSPYVANPLGLNPLRDVVAKEIDFGNVRACKSMELFISATNVETGQLRVFSDGEIDLDTVMASACLPQLFRAVEIKGVPYWDGGYGGNPALFPFFKAAATEDVLLVQINPVVREGTPKSANEIQNRIDEITFNAGLLREFRSIAFVKELIAAGRLPHGEYRDIRMHRIDADEAFKDLSASSKVNAEWAFIAYLRDLGRSAASDWLEENYDAVGQRPTLDLSGQLDDGFKPLRGPAPGRRVKEFLAAHIKPDSARRRA
;
A
#
# COMPACT_ATOMS: atom_id res chain seq x y z
N MET A 1 28.07 -24.79 -32.96
CA MET A 1 27.71 -25.38 -31.65
C MET A 1 26.69 -24.47 -30.99
N ALA A 2 25.45 -24.94 -30.86
CA ALA A 2 24.34 -24.17 -30.32
C ALA A 2 24.57 -23.88 -28.83
N LYS A 3 24.53 -22.60 -28.44
CA LYS A 3 24.36 -22.22 -27.04
C LYS A 3 22.92 -22.57 -26.66
N ASN A 4 22.73 -23.69 -25.96
CA ASN A 4 21.51 -23.95 -25.20
C ASN A 4 21.41 -22.87 -24.11
N GLY A 5 20.77 -21.74 -24.42
CA GLY A 5 20.38 -20.75 -23.43
C GLY A 5 19.24 -21.33 -22.59
N LYS A 6 19.56 -21.90 -21.43
CA LYS A 6 18.56 -22.04 -20.37
C LYS A 6 18.03 -20.64 -20.10
N ALA A 7 16.73 -20.41 -20.23
CA ALA A 7 16.11 -19.20 -19.73
C ALA A 7 16.52 -19.05 -18.25
N GLU A 8 17.08 -17.90 -17.86
CA GLU A 8 17.39 -17.64 -16.47
C GLU A 8 16.12 -17.79 -15.64
N GLU A 9 16.19 -18.60 -14.59
CA GLU A 9 15.07 -18.85 -13.70
C GLU A 9 14.75 -17.57 -12.92
N LYS A 10 13.49 -17.13 -12.96
CA LYS A 10 13.06 -15.90 -12.29
C LYS A 10 13.16 -16.07 -10.78
N LYS A 11 13.67 -15.06 -10.08
CA LYS A 11 13.71 -15.09 -8.61
C LYS A 11 12.31 -14.84 -8.07
N LYS A 12 11.85 -15.72 -7.17
CA LYS A 12 10.55 -15.59 -6.51
C LYS A 12 10.60 -14.59 -5.37
N ILE A 13 9.58 -13.74 -5.28
CA ILE A 13 9.43 -12.75 -4.22
C ILE A 13 7.97 -12.63 -3.76
N ASN A 14 7.75 -12.44 -2.46
CA ASN A 14 6.45 -12.06 -1.93
C ASN A 14 6.35 -10.53 -1.90
N VAL A 15 5.18 -9.97 -2.18
CA VAL A 15 5.00 -8.51 -2.21
C VAL A 15 3.96 -8.10 -1.17
N ALA A 16 4.34 -7.21 -0.26
CA ALA A 16 3.45 -6.65 0.75
C ALA A 16 3.07 -5.21 0.36
N LEU A 17 1.79 -4.96 0.12
CA LEU A 17 1.26 -3.69 -0.38
C LEU A 17 0.53 -2.95 0.74
N GLN A 18 1.15 -1.87 1.22
CA GLN A 18 0.55 -1.03 2.23
C GLN A 18 -0.65 -0.22 1.67
N GLY A 19 -1.65 -0.02 2.52
CA GLY A 19 -2.79 0.86 2.31
C GLY A 19 -2.50 2.32 2.67
N GLY A 20 -3.14 3.25 1.95
CA GLY A 20 -2.92 4.69 2.12
C GLY A 20 -3.78 5.57 1.21
N GLY A 21 -4.97 5.08 0.81
CA GLY A 21 -5.85 5.79 -0.13
C GLY A 21 -5.23 5.93 -1.53
N SER A 22 -5.34 7.10 -2.14
CA SER A 22 -4.80 7.39 -3.48
C SER A 22 -3.28 7.23 -3.59
N HIS A 23 -2.54 7.31 -2.47
CA HIS A 23 -1.11 6.98 -2.42
C HIS A 23 -0.82 5.54 -2.86
N GLY A 24 -1.82 4.65 -2.86
CA GLY A 24 -1.74 3.33 -3.46
C GLY A 24 -1.37 3.34 -4.96
N ALA A 25 -1.53 4.47 -5.67
CA ALA A 25 -1.06 4.62 -7.05
C ALA A 25 0.47 4.51 -7.16
N PHE A 26 1.21 4.85 -6.10
CA PHE A 26 2.65 4.55 -6.02
C PHE A 26 2.90 3.05 -6.06
N SER A 27 2.12 2.27 -5.31
CA SER A 27 2.21 0.81 -5.33
C SER A 27 1.85 0.23 -6.69
N TRP A 28 0.89 0.81 -7.41
CA TRP A 28 0.64 0.46 -8.81
C TRP A 28 1.88 0.68 -9.67
N GLY A 29 2.52 1.85 -9.57
CA GLY A 29 3.77 2.14 -10.28
C GLY A 29 4.88 1.13 -10.00
N VAL A 30 5.04 0.75 -8.73
CA VAL A 30 6.00 -0.29 -8.34
C VAL A 30 5.67 -1.62 -9.02
N LEU A 31 4.44 -2.11 -8.89
CA LEU A 31 4.01 -3.37 -9.50
C LEU A 31 4.20 -3.35 -11.03
N ASP A 32 3.78 -2.27 -11.69
CA ASP A 32 3.90 -2.11 -13.14
C ASP A 32 5.36 -2.17 -13.60
N ARG A 33 6.30 -1.60 -12.84
CA ARG A 33 7.73 -1.70 -13.14
C ARG A 33 8.31 -3.08 -12.87
N LEU A 34 7.95 -3.72 -11.75
CA LEU A 34 8.43 -5.08 -11.43
C LEU A 34 7.97 -6.09 -12.51
N LEU A 35 6.72 -5.96 -12.96
CA LEU A 35 6.14 -6.76 -14.03
C LEU A 35 6.84 -6.53 -15.38
N GLU A 36 7.10 -5.27 -15.74
CA GLU A 36 7.83 -4.89 -16.97
C GLU A 36 9.27 -5.42 -17.00
N ASP A 37 9.99 -5.33 -15.88
CA ASP A 37 11.37 -5.80 -15.77
C ASP A 37 11.47 -7.33 -15.94
N GLY A 38 10.50 -8.05 -15.38
CA GLY A 38 10.28 -9.47 -15.67
C GLY A 38 11.28 -10.45 -15.06
N ARG A 39 12.33 -9.98 -14.37
CA ARG A 39 13.32 -10.82 -13.68
C ARG A 39 12.80 -11.43 -12.37
N LEU A 40 11.77 -10.83 -11.79
CA LEU A 40 11.11 -11.32 -10.57
C LEU A 40 9.78 -12.03 -10.89
N GLU A 41 9.49 -13.06 -10.13
CA GLU A 41 8.19 -13.75 -10.10
C GLU A 41 7.50 -13.46 -8.77
N ILE A 42 6.32 -12.84 -8.81
CA ILE A 42 5.54 -12.55 -7.61
C ILE A 42 4.83 -13.84 -7.18
N ALA A 43 5.30 -14.44 -6.10
CA ALA A 43 4.77 -15.70 -5.58
C ALA A 43 3.50 -15.49 -4.73
N ALA A 44 3.44 -14.39 -3.98
CA ALA A 44 2.29 -14.04 -3.15
C ALA A 44 2.18 -12.54 -2.95
N VAL A 45 0.97 -12.05 -2.73
CA VAL A 45 0.68 -10.65 -2.44
C VAL A 45 -0.19 -10.52 -1.19
N SER A 46 0.27 -9.72 -0.23
CA SER A 46 -0.52 -9.29 0.92
C SER A 46 -0.90 -7.83 0.74
N GLY A 47 -2.19 -7.52 0.80
CA GLY A 47 -2.73 -6.20 0.54
C GLY A 47 -3.66 -5.72 1.66
N THR A 48 -3.63 -4.42 1.91
CA THR A 48 -4.54 -3.74 2.83
C THR A 48 -5.05 -2.46 2.20
N SER A 49 -6.35 -2.19 2.28
CA SER A 49 -6.98 -0.99 1.72
C SER A 49 -6.63 -0.80 0.24
N ALA A 50 -6.03 0.32 -0.17
CA ALA A 50 -5.55 0.51 -1.55
C ALA A 50 -4.57 -0.58 -2.03
N GLY A 51 -3.78 -1.18 -1.13
CA GLY A 51 -2.94 -2.33 -1.44
C GLY A 51 -3.75 -3.59 -1.78
N ALA A 52 -4.90 -3.79 -1.12
CA ALA A 52 -5.84 -4.88 -1.46
C ALA A 52 -6.44 -4.69 -2.86
N MET A 53 -6.76 -3.45 -3.24
CA MET A 53 -7.26 -3.12 -4.58
C MET A 53 -6.23 -3.41 -5.67
N ASN A 54 -4.98 -3.00 -5.45
CA ASN A 54 -3.87 -3.34 -6.35
C ASN A 54 -3.67 -4.86 -6.45
N ALA A 55 -3.78 -5.60 -5.34
CA ALA A 55 -3.62 -7.05 -5.32
C ALA A 55 -4.68 -7.77 -6.16
N VAL A 56 -5.96 -7.39 -6.04
CA VAL A 56 -7.04 -8.02 -6.82
C VAL A 56 -7.02 -7.60 -8.29
N ALA A 57 -6.67 -6.35 -8.60
CA ALA A 57 -6.49 -5.90 -9.98
C ALA A 57 -5.31 -6.61 -10.67
N LEU A 58 -4.21 -6.80 -9.94
CA LEU A 58 -3.06 -7.57 -10.40
C LEU A 58 -3.46 -9.00 -10.76
N ALA A 59 -4.14 -9.72 -9.86
CA ALA A 59 -4.52 -11.11 -10.09
C ALA A 59 -5.57 -11.28 -11.20
N ASP A 60 -6.60 -10.44 -11.24
CA ASP A 60 -7.60 -10.45 -12.34
C ASP A 60 -6.90 -10.24 -13.69
N GLY A 61 -6.08 -9.20 -13.79
CA GLY A 61 -5.33 -8.93 -15.02
C GLY A 61 -4.37 -10.05 -15.40
N PHE A 62 -3.73 -10.68 -14.41
CA PHE A 62 -2.80 -11.78 -14.65
C PHE A 62 -3.50 -13.00 -15.26
N VAL A 63 -4.69 -13.36 -14.77
CA VAL A 63 -5.48 -14.46 -15.35
C VAL A 63 -5.93 -14.13 -16.78
N ARG A 64 -6.23 -12.87 -17.08
CA ARG A 64 -6.67 -12.43 -18.42
C ARG A 64 -5.58 -12.47 -19.48
N GLY A 65 -4.33 -12.21 -19.11
CA GLY A 65 -3.27 -12.00 -20.12
C GLY A 65 -1.84 -12.04 -19.58
N GLY A 66 -1.61 -12.73 -18.46
CA GLY A 66 -0.31 -12.78 -17.80
C GLY A 66 0.18 -11.39 -17.40
N VAL A 67 1.48 -11.16 -17.58
CA VAL A 67 2.15 -9.90 -17.21
C VAL A 67 1.49 -8.68 -17.85
N GLU A 68 1.21 -8.72 -19.16
CA GLU A 68 0.61 -7.58 -19.87
C GLU A 68 -0.85 -7.35 -19.46
N GLY A 69 -1.60 -8.42 -19.21
CA GLY A 69 -2.96 -8.33 -18.66
C GLY A 69 -2.99 -7.69 -17.28
N ALA A 70 -2.06 -8.08 -16.40
CA ALA A 70 -1.88 -7.51 -15.06
C ALA A 70 -1.59 -6.00 -15.12
N ARG A 71 -0.61 -5.58 -15.92
CA ARG A 71 -0.25 -4.16 -16.10
C ARG A 71 -1.42 -3.34 -16.62
N LYS A 72 -2.11 -3.86 -17.65
CA LYS A 72 -3.29 -3.21 -18.22
C LYS A 72 -4.42 -3.08 -17.19
N LYS A 73 -4.72 -4.13 -16.42
CA LYS A 73 -5.81 -4.11 -15.45
C LYS A 73 -5.56 -3.12 -14.31
N LEU A 74 -4.31 -2.98 -13.87
CA LEU A 74 -3.93 -1.94 -12.91
C LEU A 74 -4.15 -0.53 -13.48
N ASP A 75 -3.76 -0.26 -14.73
CA ASP A 75 -4.02 1.02 -15.41
C ASP A 75 -5.52 1.31 -15.56
N ASP A 76 -6.29 0.33 -16.05
CA ASP A 76 -7.75 0.45 -16.20
C ASP A 76 -8.42 0.78 -14.85
N PHE A 77 -8.02 0.08 -13.78
CA PHE A 77 -8.58 0.28 -12.44
C PHE A 77 -8.34 1.71 -11.93
N TRP A 78 -7.09 2.20 -11.98
CA TRP A 78 -6.77 3.55 -11.50
C TRP A 78 -7.39 4.64 -12.37
N ARG A 79 -7.57 4.42 -13.67
CA ARG A 79 -8.36 5.30 -14.54
C ARG A 79 -9.82 5.35 -14.14
N ALA A 80 -10.41 4.21 -13.80
CA ALA A 80 -11.80 4.14 -13.34
C ALA A 80 -11.99 4.87 -12.00
N VAL A 81 -11.05 4.70 -11.06
CA VAL A 81 -11.00 5.46 -9.80
C VAL A 81 -10.93 6.96 -10.08
N ALA A 82 -10.02 7.40 -10.95
CA ALA A 82 -9.88 8.81 -11.29
C ALA A 82 -11.12 9.39 -11.99
N SER A 83 -11.73 8.62 -12.90
CA SER A 83 -12.94 9.01 -13.63
C SER A 83 -14.13 9.20 -12.70
N LYS A 84 -14.33 8.31 -11.72
CA LYS A 84 -15.37 8.45 -10.71
C LYS A 84 -15.05 9.56 -9.70
N GLY A 85 -13.77 9.77 -9.37
CA GLY A 85 -13.29 10.88 -8.55
C GLY A 85 -13.60 12.27 -9.14
N ARG A 86 -13.68 12.39 -10.47
CA ARG A 86 -14.05 13.64 -11.17
C ARG A 86 -15.47 14.14 -10.85
N PHE A 87 -16.33 13.28 -10.33
CA PHE A 87 -17.69 13.66 -9.92
C PHE A 87 -17.80 13.88 -8.40
N SER A 88 -16.68 13.78 -7.67
CA SER A 88 -16.64 14.09 -6.24
C SER A 88 -16.81 15.61 -6.02
N PRO A 89 -17.62 16.04 -5.03
CA PRO A 89 -17.71 17.44 -4.62
C PRO A 89 -16.42 17.96 -3.94
N VAL A 90 -15.45 17.06 -3.70
CA VAL A 90 -14.15 17.37 -3.11
C VAL A 90 -13.10 17.38 -4.22
N GLN A 91 -12.80 18.57 -4.75
CA GLN A 91 -11.75 18.82 -5.76
C GLN A 91 -10.85 19.97 -5.31
N ARG A 92 -9.64 20.04 -5.86
CA ARG A 92 -8.74 21.19 -5.64
C ARG A 92 -9.36 22.48 -6.19
N MET A 93 -9.08 23.60 -5.54
CA MET A 93 -9.50 24.89 -6.06
C MET A 93 -8.64 25.30 -7.27
N PRO A 94 -9.14 26.11 -8.21
CA PRO A 94 -8.39 26.51 -9.41
C PRO A 94 -7.01 27.14 -9.11
N TRP A 95 -6.85 27.82 -7.98
CA TRP A 95 -5.58 28.38 -7.54
C TRP A 95 -4.62 27.33 -6.94
N ASP A 96 -5.14 26.29 -6.29
CA ASP A 96 -4.32 25.14 -5.84
C ASP A 96 -3.77 24.37 -7.04
N VAL A 97 -4.55 24.26 -8.13
CA VAL A 97 -4.08 23.70 -9.42
C VAL A 97 -2.98 24.58 -10.02
N ALA A 98 -3.15 25.90 -10.01
CA ALA A 98 -2.17 26.85 -10.56
C ALA A 98 -0.84 26.88 -9.78
N TRP A 99 -0.87 26.64 -8.47
CA TRP A 99 0.33 26.52 -7.62
C TRP A 99 0.85 25.09 -7.45
N GLY A 100 0.25 24.12 -8.15
CA GLY A 100 0.63 22.70 -8.10
C GLY A 100 0.32 22.00 -6.77
N ASN A 101 -0.39 22.64 -5.85
CA ASN A 101 -0.68 22.14 -4.50
C ASN A 101 -1.59 20.91 -4.57
N TRP A 102 -1.15 19.77 -4.03
CA TRP A 102 -1.95 18.54 -4.01
C TRP A 102 -2.86 18.44 -2.78
N SER A 103 -2.71 19.35 -1.82
CA SER A 103 -3.61 19.47 -0.67
C SER A 103 -4.98 19.99 -1.09
N ILE A 104 -6.03 19.44 -0.48
CA ILE A 104 -7.42 19.93 -0.60
C ILE A 104 -7.91 20.56 0.70
N GLU A 105 -7.03 20.71 1.70
CA GLU A 105 -7.36 21.15 3.07
C GLU A 105 -8.02 22.53 3.15
N ASN A 106 -7.75 23.41 2.19
CA ASN A 106 -8.27 24.76 2.16
C ASN A 106 -9.53 24.90 1.28
N THR A 107 -10.07 23.80 0.75
CA THR A 107 -11.28 23.86 -0.07
C THR A 107 -12.52 23.93 0.85
N PRO A 108 -13.48 24.85 0.61
CA PRO A 108 -14.71 24.92 1.41
C PRO A 108 -15.49 23.61 1.47
N GLY A 109 -15.44 22.82 0.39
CA GLY A 109 -16.04 21.49 0.32
C GLY A 109 -15.37 20.47 1.25
N TYR A 110 -14.03 20.44 1.30
CA TYR A 110 -13.31 19.55 2.23
C TYR A 110 -13.50 19.96 3.68
N LEU A 111 -13.46 21.26 4.01
CA LEU A 111 -13.69 21.75 5.37
C LEU A 111 -15.10 21.40 5.88
N PHE A 112 -16.11 21.59 5.04
CA PHE A 112 -17.47 21.18 5.35
C PHE A 112 -17.57 19.66 5.53
N PHE A 113 -16.98 18.88 4.63
CA PHE A 113 -16.97 17.42 4.69
C PHE A 113 -16.24 16.87 5.93
N ASP A 114 -15.05 17.38 6.26
CA ASP A 114 -14.25 16.98 7.44
C ASP A 114 -14.96 17.34 8.75
N THR A 115 -15.58 18.54 8.83
CA THR A 115 -16.35 18.92 10.02
C THR A 115 -17.57 18.03 10.20
N MET A 116 -18.31 17.76 9.12
CA MET A 116 -19.53 16.96 9.18
C MET A 116 -19.24 15.48 9.45
N SER A 117 -18.18 14.91 8.89
CA SER A 117 -17.82 13.50 9.13
C SER A 117 -17.38 13.21 10.57
N ARG A 118 -16.87 14.22 11.29
CA ARG A 118 -16.53 14.12 12.71
C ARG A 118 -17.73 14.24 13.65
N VAL A 119 -18.80 14.91 13.20
CA VAL A 119 -20.02 15.14 14.00
C VAL A 119 -21.10 14.10 13.69
N PHE A 120 -21.20 13.67 12.44
CA PHE A 120 -22.22 12.75 11.96
C PHE A 120 -21.58 11.45 11.48
N SER A 121 -22.04 10.33 12.02
CA SER A 121 -21.58 9.01 11.58
C SER A 121 -22.04 8.74 10.13
N PRO A 122 -21.34 7.87 9.37
CA PRO A 122 -21.74 7.50 8.01
C PRO A 122 -23.13 6.83 7.95
N TYR A 123 -23.64 6.33 9.08
CA TYR A 123 -25.00 5.78 9.17
C TYR A 123 -26.06 6.88 9.09
N VAL A 124 -25.78 8.06 9.65
CA VAL A 124 -26.66 9.23 9.62
C VAL A 124 -26.43 10.06 8.35
N ALA A 125 -25.18 10.31 7.98
CA ALA A 125 -24.81 11.17 6.86
C ALA A 125 -25.06 10.54 5.48
N ASN A 126 -25.00 9.21 5.38
CA ASN A 126 -25.21 8.46 4.13
C ASN A 126 -26.24 7.33 4.33
N PRO A 127 -27.54 7.65 4.54
CA PRO A 127 -28.58 6.67 4.84
C PRO A 127 -28.71 5.57 3.77
N LEU A 128 -28.44 5.94 2.51
CA LEU A 128 -28.52 5.06 1.33
C LEU A 128 -27.28 4.20 1.11
N GLY A 129 -26.20 4.39 1.89
CA GLY A 129 -24.99 3.57 1.79
C GLY A 129 -24.27 3.67 0.44
N LEU A 130 -24.42 4.78 -0.28
CA LEU A 130 -23.78 4.98 -1.58
C LEU A 130 -22.26 4.94 -1.43
N ASN A 131 -21.59 4.07 -2.18
CA ASN A 131 -20.15 3.92 -2.17
C ASN A 131 -19.62 3.86 -3.62
N PRO A 132 -19.19 5.00 -4.20
CA PRO A 132 -18.69 5.04 -5.57
C PRO A 132 -17.50 4.12 -5.82
N LEU A 133 -16.69 3.86 -4.79
CA LEU A 133 -15.55 2.96 -4.86
C LEU A 133 -16.01 1.50 -4.99
N ARG A 134 -17.09 1.12 -4.28
CA ARG A 134 -17.73 -0.20 -4.45
C ARG A 134 -18.16 -0.42 -5.89
N ASP A 135 -18.77 0.58 -6.52
CA ASP A 135 -19.21 0.49 -7.92
C ASP A 135 -18.02 0.32 -8.88
N VAL A 136 -16.91 1.03 -8.62
CA VAL A 136 -15.67 0.87 -9.41
C VAL A 136 -15.15 -0.55 -9.27
N VAL A 137 -14.97 -1.04 -8.03
CA VAL A 137 -14.42 -2.38 -7.78
C VAL A 137 -15.32 -3.45 -8.39
N ALA A 138 -16.64 -3.36 -8.21
CA ALA A 138 -17.60 -4.31 -8.76
C ALA A 138 -17.59 -4.36 -10.29
N LYS A 139 -17.37 -3.21 -10.95
CA LYS A 139 -17.34 -3.13 -12.41
C LYS A 139 -16.00 -3.56 -12.99
N GLU A 140 -14.90 -3.17 -12.33
CA GLU A 140 -13.56 -3.36 -12.85
C GLU A 140 -12.99 -4.74 -12.52
N ILE A 141 -13.30 -5.30 -11.36
CA ILE A 141 -12.65 -6.52 -10.88
C ILE A 141 -13.55 -7.73 -11.09
N ASP A 142 -13.06 -8.70 -11.86
CA ASP A 142 -13.68 -10.02 -11.95
C ASP A 142 -13.14 -10.93 -10.84
N PHE A 143 -13.92 -11.07 -9.77
CA PHE A 143 -13.55 -11.93 -8.64
C PHE A 143 -13.53 -13.42 -8.97
N GLY A 144 -14.14 -13.85 -10.07
CA GLY A 144 -13.97 -15.19 -10.60
C GLY A 144 -12.52 -15.43 -11.01
N ASN A 145 -11.94 -14.49 -11.76
CA ASN A 145 -10.52 -14.52 -12.12
C ASN A 145 -9.61 -14.40 -10.90
N VAL A 146 -9.91 -13.48 -9.96
CA VAL A 146 -9.13 -13.32 -8.73
C VAL A 146 -8.99 -14.65 -7.98
N ARG A 147 -10.08 -15.39 -7.78
CA ARG A 147 -10.06 -16.70 -7.11
C ARG A 147 -9.49 -17.83 -7.96
N ALA A 148 -9.54 -17.69 -9.29
CA ALA A 148 -8.96 -18.67 -10.22
C ALA A 148 -7.44 -18.49 -10.40
N CYS A 149 -6.86 -17.37 -9.97
CA CYS A 149 -5.43 -17.12 -10.08
C CYS A 149 -4.63 -18.16 -9.26
N LYS A 150 -3.78 -18.95 -9.94
CA LYS A 150 -2.89 -19.94 -9.32
C LYS A 150 -1.41 -19.56 -9.37
N SER A 151 -1.09 -18.47 -10.07
CA SER A 151 0.29 -18.00 -10.23
C SER A 151 0.78 -17.19 -9.03
N MET A 152 -0.14 -16.64 -8.23
CA MET A 152 0.19 -15.94 -7.00
C MET A 152 -0.90 -16.15 -5.96
N GLU A 153 -0.50 -16.33 -4.70
CA GLU A 153 -1.42 -16.34 -3.57
C GLU A 153 -1.79 -14.91 -3.16
N LEU A 154 -3.02 -14.72 -2.70
CA LEU A 154 -3.52 -13.42 -2.27
C LEU A 154 -3.97 -13.43 -0.81
N PHE A 155 -3.59 -12.39 -0.09
CA PHE A 155 -3.96 -12.15 1.30
C PHE A 155 -4.54 -10.75 1.45
N ILE A 156 -5.83 -10.66 1.80
CA ILE A 156 -6.52 -9.38 2.01
C ILE A 156 -6.85 -9.22 3.49
N SER A 157 -6.42 -8.11 4.08
CA SER A 157 -6.57 -7.87 5.52
C SER A 157 -7.74 -6.94 5.83
N ALA A 158 -8.57 -7.28 6.82
CA ALA A 158 -9.59 -6.39 7.39
C ALA A 158 -9.62 -6.52 8.93
N THR A 159 -10.09 -5.49 9.61
CA THR A 159 -10.15 -5.46 11.08
C THR A 159 -11.56 -5.79 11.56
N ASN A 160 -11.71 -6.82 12.39
CA ASN A 160 -12.98 -7.14 13.03
C ASN A 160 -13.34 -6.02 14.02
N VAL A 161 -14.52 -5.42 13.86
CA VAL A 161 -14.97 -4.28 14.67
C VAL A 161 -15.25 -4.66 16.13
N GLU A 162 -15.77 -5.88 16.36
CA GLU A 162 -16.17 -6.33 17.69
C GLU A 162 -14.95 -6.70 18.56
N THR A 163 -13.93 -7.30 17.96
CA THR A 163 -12.76 -7.81 18.70
C THR A 163 -11.50 -6.96 18.54
N GLY A 164 -11.47 -6.06 17.55
CA GLY A 164 -10.27 -5.33 17.13
C GLY A 164 -9.19 -6.21 16.49
N GLN A 165 -9.48 -7.50 16.24
CA GLN A 165 -8.49 -8.43 15.70
C GLN A 165 -8.43 -8.36 14.17
N LEU A 166 -7.23 -8.55 13.64
CA LEU A 166 -6.99 -8.66 12.21
C LEU A 166 -7.51 -10.01 11.68
N ARG A 167 -8.29 -9.97 10.61
CA ARG A 167 -8.65 -11.14 9.80
C ARG A 167 -7.97 -11.01 8.44
N VAL A 168 -7.26 -12.07 8.04
CA VAL A 168 -6.70 -12.22 6.70
C VAL A 168 -7.57 -13.19 5.92
N PHE A 169 -8.12 -12.73 4.81
CA PHE A 169 -8.86 -13.52 3.84
C PHE A 169 -7.91 -13.99 2.75
N SER A 170 -8.03 -15.25 2.34
CA SER A 170 -7.20 -15.87 1.31
C SER A 170 -8.04 -16.73 0.37
N ASP A 171 -7.40 -17.29 -0.66
CA ASP A 171 -7.87 -18.38 -1.53
C ASP A 171 -9.33 -18.81 -1.37
N GLY A 172 -10.18 -18.38 -2.32
CA GLY A 172 -11.59 -18.73 -2.36
C GLY A 172 -12.50 -17.82 -1.53
N GLU A 173 -11.98 -17.11 -0.52
CA GLU A 173 -12.76 -16.16 0.28
C GLU A 173 -12.78 -14.73 -0.30
N ILE A 174 -11.91 -14.41 -1.26
CA ILE A 174 -11.78 -13.05 -1.78
C ILE A 174 -12.93 -12.72 -2.74
N ASP A 175 -13.76 -11.78 -2.33
CA ASP A 175 -14.85 -11.19 -3.11
C ASP A 175 -14.92 -9.67 -2.94
N LEU A 176 -15.97 -9.07 -3.48
CA LEU A 176 -16.22 -7.63 -3.40
C LEU A 176 -16.31 -7.15 -1.95
N ASP A 177 -17.02 -7.87 -1.08
CA ASP A 177 -17.22 -7.44 0.30
C ASP A 177 -15.93 -7.54 1.10
N THR A 178 -15.12 -8.57 0.88
CA THR A 178 -13.77 -8.68 1.46
C THR A 178 -12.87 -7.50 1.08
N VAL A 179 -12.85 -7.10 -0.19
CA VAL A 179 -12.04 -5.95 -0.64
C VAL A 179 -12.58 -4.64 -0.07
N MET A 180 -13.90 -4.47 -0.05
CA MET A 180 -14.52 -3.26 0.51
C MET A 180 -14.32 -3.17 2.03
N ALA A 181 -14.36 -4.29 2.75
CA ALA A 181 -14.02 -4.36 4.17
C ALA A 181 -12.58 -3.89 4.42
N SER A 182 -11.63 -4.36 3.59
CA SER A 182 -10.22 -3.98 3.69
C SER A 182 -9.97 -2.49 3.48
N ALA A 183 -10.85 -1.78 2.77
CA ALA A 183 -10.77 -0.34 2.48
C ALA A 183 -11.82 0.50 3.25
N CYS A 184 -12.46 -0.06 4.28
CA CYS A 184 -13.55 0.57 4.99
C CYS A 184 -13.07 1.50 6.11
N LEU A 185 -12.75 2.74 5.76
CA LEU A 185 -12.46 3.78 6.76
C LEU A 185 -13.74 4.18 7.53
N PRO A 186 -13.79 4.03 8.87
CA PRO A 186 -15.01 4.16 9.66
C PRO A 186 -15.62 5.56 9.67
N GLN A 187 -14.82 6.59 9.39
CA GLN A 187 -15.31 7.97 9.29
C GLN A 187 -15.94 8.28 7.92
N LEU A 188 -15.72 7.43 6.92
CA LEU A 188 -16.15 7.64 5.54
C LEU A 188 -17.21 6.64 5.08
N PHE A 189 -17.12 5.39 5.56
CA PHE A 189 -17.95 4.28 5.11
C PHE A 189 -18.57 3.53 6.29
N ARG A 190 -19.74 2.95 6.04
CA ARG A 190 -20.36 1.99 6.96
C ARG A 190 -19.53 0.71 6.99
N ALA A 191 -19.51 0.06 8.15
CA ALA A 191 -18.85 -1.23 8.30
C ALA A 191 -19.40 -2.23 7.26
N VAL A 192 -18.51 -3.05 6.71
CA VAL A 192 -18.91 -4.10 5.77
C VAL A 192 -19.13 -5.37 6.56
N GLU A 193 -20.33 -5.93 6.47
CA GLU A 193 -20.67 -7.18 7.14
C GLU A 193 -20.36 -8.37 6.23
N ILE A 194 -19.50 -9.27 6.71
CA ILE A 194 -19.17 -10.52 6.02
C ILE A 194 -19.61 -11.66 6.91
N LYS A 195 -20.61 -12.43 6.45
CA LYS A 195 -21.22 -13.53 7.22
C LYS A 195 -21.69 -13.08 8.62
N GLY A 196 -22.29 -11.89 8.70
CA GLY A 196 -22.81 -11.31 9.94
C GLY A 196 -21.77 -10.71 10.89
N VAL A 197 -20.49 -10.67 10.49
CA VAL A 197 -19.43 -10.04 11.30
C VAL A 197 -19.06 -8.70 10.68
N PRO A 198 -19.07 -7.59 11.45
CA PRO A 198 -18.72 -6.27 10.95
C PRO A 198 -17.19 -6.08 10.83
N TYR A 199 -16.76 -5.51 9.71
CA TYR A 199 -15.35 -5.21 9.43
C TYR A 199 -15.10 -3.74 9.07
N TRP A 200 -13.93 -3.25 9.50
CA TRP A 200 -13.30 -2.00 9.08
C TRP A 200 -11.99 -2.27 8.33
N ASP A 201 -11.39 -1.19 7.81
CA ASP A 201 -10.11 -1.20 7.09
C ASP A 201 -9.06 -2.06 7.82
N GLY A 202 -8.31 -2.85 7.06
CA GLY A 202 -7.27 -3.71 7.62
C GLY A 202 -6.14 -2.95 8.28
N GLY A 203 -5.99 -1.66 7.95
CA GLY A 203 -4.93 -0.82 8.46
C GLY A 203 -4.90 -0.70 9.97
N TYR A 204 -6.04 -0.83 10.64
CA TYR A 204 -6.12 -0.80 12.10
C TYR A 204 -5.52 -2.04 12.78
N GLY A 205 -5.53 -3.20 12.11
CA GLY A 205 -4.97 -4.45 12.63
C GLY A 205 -3.63 -4.87 12.02
N GLY A 206 -3.35 -4.49 10.76
CA GLY A 206 -2.08 -4.76 10.07
C GLY A 206 -2.02 -4.14 8.67
N ASN A 207 -1.02 -3.29 8.42
CA ASN A 207 -0.89 -2.53 7.16
C ASN A 207 0.52 -2.64 6.51
N PRO A 208 0.75 -3.62 5.62
CA PRO A 208 -0.05 -4.83 5.44
C PRO A 208 0.35 -5.94 6.45
N ALA A 209 -0.44 -7.00 6.52
CA ALA A 209 -0.09 -8.22 7.27
C ALA A 209 1.07 -8.96 6.60
N LEU A 210 2.14 -9.32 7.33
CA LEU A 210 3.28 -10.08 6.78
C LEU A 210 3.25 -11.55 7.19
N PHE A 211 2.61 -11.86 8.32
CA PHE A 211 2.54 -13.21 8.87
C PHE A 211 2.01 -14.30 7.92
N PRO A 212 1.14 -14.02 6.91
CA PRO A 212 0.75 -15.05 5.95
C PRO A 212 1.96 -15.63 5.17
N PHE A 213 2.96 -14.80 4.88
CA PHE A 213 4.17 -15.24 4.18
C PHE A 213 5.03 -16.22 4.99
N PHE A 214 4.87 -16.22 6.33
CA PHE A 214 5.61 -17.13 7.20
C PHE A 214 5.12 -18.57 7.07
N LYS A 215 3.87 -18.77 6.64
CA LYS A 215 3.23 -20.09 6.57
C LYS A 215 3.04 -20.60 5.15
N ALA A 216 2.71 -19.72 4.19
CA ALA A 216 2.16 -20.13 2.91
C ALA A 216 3.08 -19.88 1.70
N ALA A 217 4.08 -19.00 1.81
CA ALA A 217 4.80 -18.53 0.62
C ALA A 217 5.80 -19.53 0.01
N ALA A 218 6.09 -19.40 -1.29
CA ALA A 218 7.12 -20.18 -2.00
C ALA A 218 8.57 -19.67 -1.80
N THR A 219 8.75 -18.55 -1.10
CA THR A 219 10.04 -17.87 -0.91
C THR A 219 10.08 -17.17 0.45
N GLU A 220 11.29 -16.96 0.99
CA GLU A 220 11.54 -16.22 2.23
C GLU A 220 11.70 -14.70 1.99
N ASP A 221 11.87 -14.30 0.74
CA ASP A 221 12.06 -12.89 0.35
C ASP A 221 10.71 -12.15 0.31
N VAL A 222 10.61 -11.07 1.06
CA VAL A 222 9.41 -10.23 1.18
C VAL A 222 9.76 -8.80 0.84
N LEU A 223 9.16 -8.26 -0.23
CA LEU A 223 9.26 -6.87 -0.64
C LEU A 223 8.08 -6.07 -0.10
N LEU A 224 8.34 -5.23 0.87
CA LEU A 224 7.37 -4.24 1.36
C LEU A 224 7.36 -3.02 0.43
N VAL A 225 6.19 -2.67 -0.09
CA VAL A 225 5.91 -1.38 -0.71
C VAL A 225 5.25 -0.48 0.32
N GLN A 226 6.03 0.45 0.87
CA GLN A 226 5.61 1.33 1.95
C GLN A 226 5.24 2.71 1.41
N ILE A 227 4.02 3.16 1.71
CA ILE A 227 3.48 4.45 1.24
C ILE A 227 3.10 5.38 2.39
N ASN A 228 3.01 4.87 3.62
CA ASN A 228 2.69 5.65 4.80
C ASN A 228 3.97 5.94 5.59
N PRO A 229 4.36 7.21 5.79
CA PRO A 229 5.60 7.54 6.47
C PRO A 229 5.58 7.07 7.92
N VAL A 230 6.67 6.44 8.37
CA VAL A 230 6.84 6.04 9.77
C VAL A 230 7.21 7.24 10.64
N VAL A 231 8.05 8.12 10.09
CA VAL A 231 8.63 9.27 10.78
C VAL A 231 8.08 10.56 10.19
N ARG A 232 7.57 11.43 11.06
CA ARG A 232 7.19 12.80 10.75
C ARG A 232 7.89 13.72 11.75
N GLU A 233 8.69 14.66 11.27
CA GLU A 233 9.47 15.56 12.13
C GLU A 233 8.59 16.67 12.71
N GLY A 234 8.82 16.99 13.98
CA GLY A 234 8.05 18.00 14.72
C GLY A 234 6.79 17.45 15.40
N THR A 235 6.12 18.31 16.16
CA THR A 235 4.89 17.97 16.90
C THR A 235 3.68 18.54 16.16
N PRO A 236 2.65 17.72 15.83
CA PRO A 236 1.43 18.22 15.21
C PRO A 236 0.73 19.22 16.13
N LYS A 237 0.19 20.32 15.58
CA LYS A 237 -0.44 21.40 16.35
C LYS A 237 -1.91 21.61 16.00
N SER A 238 -2.30 21.37 14.75
CA SER A 238 -3.70 21.46 14.33
C SER A 238 -4.46 20.15 14.55
N ALA A 239 -5.79 20.21 14.66
CA ALA A 239 -6.63 19.01 14.79
C ALA A 239 -6.44 18.02 13.61
N ASN A 240 -6.23 18.53 12.40
CA ASN A 240 -6.00 17.72 11.21
C ASN A 240 -4.63 17.05 11.23
N GLU A 241 -3.58 17.77 11.62
CA GLU A 241 -2.24 17.19 11.79
C GLU A 241 -2.22 16.12 12.88
N ILE A 242 -2.92 16.36 14.00
CA ILE A 242 -3.04 15.42 15.11
C ILE A 242 -3.76 14.15 14.63
N GLN A 243 -4.92 14.28 13.98
CA GLN A 243 -5.67 13.13 13.48
C GLN A 243 -4.87 12.34 12.46
N ASN A 244 -4.23 13.00 11.48
CA ASN A 244 -3.40 12.31 10.51
C ASN A 244 -2.23 11.58 11.19
N ARG A 245 -1.62 12.18 12.23
CA ARG A 245 -0.55 11.50 12.95
C ARG A 245 -1.06 10.29 13.74
N ILE A 246 -2.25 10.37 14.33
CA ILE A 246 -2.90 9.22 14.98
C ILE A 246 -3.12 8.09 13.96
N ASP A 247 -3.62 8.42 12.76
CA ASP A 247 -3.85 7.44 11.70
C ASP A 247 -2.52 6.83 11.20
N GLU A 248 -1.48 7.65 10.99
CA GLU A 248 -0.13 7.19 10.63
C GLU A 248 0.46 6.24 11.68
N ILE A 249 0.35 6.57 12.97
CA ILE A 249 0.84 5.73 14.07
C ILE A 249 0.06 4.41 14.10
N THR A 250 -1.26 4.49 14.05
CA THR A 250 -2.14 3.32 14.15
C THR A 250 -1.90 2.37 13.00
N PHE A 251 -1.83 2.88 11.77
CA PHE A 251 -1.60 2.06 10.58
C PHE A 251 -0.19 1.46 10.52
N ASN A 252 0.83 2.12 11.06
CA ASN A 252 2.17 1.54 11.12
C ASN A 252 2.37 0.59 12.32
N ALA A 253 1.54 0.66 13.36
CA ALA A 253 1.76 -0.09 14.60
C ALA A 253 1.80 -1.61 14.39
N GLY A 254 0.89 -2.16 13.56
CA GLY A 254 0.88 -3.58 13.23
C GLY A 254 2.17 -4.02 12.53
N LEU A 255 2.57 -3.29 11.49
CA LEU A 255 3.79 -3.57 10.72
C LEU A 255 5.05 -3.54 11.60
N LEU A 256 5.17 -2.53 12.48
CA LEU A 256 6.32 -2.41 13.39
C LEU A 256 6.40 -3.58 14.39
N ARG A 257 5.25 -4.09 14.85
CA ARG A 257 5.21 -5.29 15.71
C ARG A 257 5.65 -6.54 14.95
N GLU A 258 5.25 -6.68 13.69
CA GLU A 258 5.71 -7.78 12.84
C GLU A 258 7.20 -7.70 12.55
N PHE A 259 7.75 -6.51 12.32
CA PHE A 259 9.20 -6.30 12.18
C PHE A 259 9.99 -6.74 13.41
N ARG A 260 9.52 -6.40 14.61
CA ARG A 260 10.12 -6.89 15.87
C ARG A 260 10.07 -8.41 15.97
N SER A 261 8.97 -9.02 15.56
CA SER A 261 8.80 -10.47 15.57
C SER A 261 9.77 -11.16 14.61
N ILE A 262 9.93 -10.61 13.39
CA ILE A 262 10.91 -11.11 12.41
C ILE A 262 12.33 -10.97 12.94
N ALA A 263 12.68 -9.81 13.52
CA ALA A 263 14.01 -9.58 14.10
C ALA A 263 14.31 -10.57 15.24
N PHE A 264 13.34 -10.81 16.11
CA PHE A 264 13.47 -11.76 17.22
C PHE A 264 13.67 -13.20 16.74
N VAL A 265 12.88 -13.65 15.76
CA VAL A 265 13.04 -15.00 15.18
C VAL A 265 14.41 -15.15 14.51
N LYS A 266 14.88 -14.13 13.78
CA LYS A 266 16.22 -14.12 13.18
C LYS A 266 17.32 -14.29 14.23
N GLU A 267 17.24 -13.58 15.34
CA GLU A 267 18.23 -13.68 16.43
C GLU A 267 18.25 -15.10 17.03
N LEU A 268 17.08 -15.71 17.24
CA LEU A 268 16.98 -17.07 17.75
C LEU A 268 17.57 -18.12 16.78
N ILE A 269 17.34 -17.96 15.47
CA ILE A 269 17.95 -18.82 14.44
C ILE A 269 19.47 -18.63 14.43
N ALA A 270 19.95 -17.38 14.43
CA ALA A 270 21.38 -17.07 14.44
C ALA A 270 22.11 -17.59 15.70
N ALA A 271 21.41 -17.60 16.85
CA ALA A 271 21.91 -18.16 18.10
C ALA A 271 21.80 -19.69 18.20
N GLY A 272 21.29 -20.38 17.16
CA GLY A 272 21.08 -21.83 17.16
C GLY A 272 20.00 -22.33 18.12
N ARG A 273 19.10 -21.44 18.58
CA ARG A 273 18.02 -21.76 19.52
C ARG A 273 16.75 -22.25 18.83
N LEU A 274 16.63 -21.99 17.53
CA LEU A 274 15.59 -22.54 16.66
C LEU A 274 16.23 -23.29 15.48
N PRO A 275 15.69 -24.47 15.10
CA PRO A 275 16.20 -25.20 13.96
C PRO A 275 15.90 -24.45 12.66
N HIS A 276 16.95 -24.16 11.89
CA HIS A 276 16.84 -23.57 10.57
C HIS A 276 16.14 -24.55 9.61
N GLY A 277 15.10 -24.09 8.90
CA GLY A 277 14.31 -24.90 7.96
C GLY A 277 12.90 -25.24 8.44
N GLU A 278 12.70 -25.49 9.75
CA GLU A 278 11.34 -25.54 10.33
C GLU A 278 10.78 -24.12 10.52
N TYR A 279 11.67 -23.19 10.88
CA TYR A 279 11.39 -21.77 10.95
C TYR A 279 12.05 -21.05 9.76
N ARG A 280 11.27 -20.22 9.08
CA ARG A 280 11.72 -19.46 7.90
C ARG A 280 12.52 -18.23 8.29
N ASP A 281 13.63 -18.02 7.61
CA ASP A 281 14.47 -16.84 7.77
C ASP A 281 14.06 -15.74 6.79
N ILE A 282 13.01 -15.00 7.14
CA ILE A 282 12.42 -13.99 6.25
C ILE A 282 13.42 -12.90 5.88
N ARG A 283 13.61 -12.68 4.58
CA ARG A 283 14.49 -11.63 4.03
C ARG A 283 13.65 -10.45 3.62
N MET A 284 13.66 -9.40 4.45
CA MET A 284 12.90 -8.19 4.19
C MET A 284 13.62 -7.28 3.20
N HIS A 285 12.85 -6.77 2.25
CA HIS A 285 13.21 -5.72 1.32
C HIS A 285 12.16 -4.62 1.40
N ARG A 286 12.52 -3.40 1.00
CA ARG A 286 11.64 -2.24 1.07
C ARG A 286 11.81 -1.35 -0.16
N ILE A 287 10.68 -0.96 -0.75
CA ILE A 287 10.57 0.20 -1.64
C ILE A 287 9.65 1.19 -0.94
N ASP A 288 10.12 2.42 -0.79
CA ASP A 288 9.35 3.53 -0.25
C ASP A 288 9.62 4.80 -1.06
N ALA A 289 8.89 5.86 -0.71
CA ALA A 289 9.25 7.21 -1.12
C ALA A 289 9.06 8.19 0.05
N ASP A 290 9.63 7.87 1.21
CA ASP A 290 9.46 8.67 2.44
C ASP A 290 9.75 10.16 2.20
N GLU A 291 10.81 10.49 1.47
CA GLU A 291 11.18 11.88 1.13
C GLU A 291 10.15 12.59 0.24
N ALA A 292 9.38 11.86 -0.57
CA ALA A 292 8.30 12.42 -1.37
C ALA A 292 7.01 12.55 -0.56
N PHE A 293 6.71 11.56 0.30
CA PHE A 293 5.48 11.52 1.09
C PHE A 293 5.48 12.46 2.30
N LYS A 294 6.65 12.82 2.85
CA LYS A 294 6.78 13.76 3.98
C LYS A 294 6.08 15.11 3.72
N ASP A 295 6.20 15.60 2.49
CA ASP A 295 5.67 16.91 2.10
C ASP A 295 4.22 16.84 1.59
N LEU A 296 3.68 15.64 1.40
CA LEU A 296 2.29 15.46 1.04
C LEU A 296 1.40 15.59 2.29
N SER A 297 0.36 16.41 2.16
CA SER A 297 -0.62 16.64 3.21
C SER A 297 -1.51 15.42 3.41
N ALA A 298 -2.13 15.29 4.59
CA ALA A 298 -3.02 14.17 4.92
C ALA A 298 -4.17 14.05 3.90
N SER A 299 -4.69 15.20 3.49
CA SER A 299 -5.80 15.29 2.55
C SER A 299 -5.46 14.81 1.13
N SER A 300 -4.18 14.76 0.75
CA SER A 300 -3.77 14.21 -0.53
C SER A 300 -4.15 12.73 -0.70
N LYS A 301 -4.29 11.97 0.41
CA LYS A 301 -4.69 10.55 0.41
C LYS A 301 -6.09 10.30 -0.16
N VAL A 302 -6.95 11.33 -0.21
CA VAL A 302 -8.29 11.24 -0.81
C VAL A 302 -8.38 11.94 -2.17
N ASN A 303 -7.26 12.51 -2.66
CA ASN A 303 -7.20 13.14 -3.97
C ASN A 303 -7.19 12.06 -5.07
N ALA A 304 -8.23 12.04 -5.88
CA ALA A 304 -8.42 11.10 -6.98
C ALA A 304 -8.18 11.73 -8.37
N GLU A 305 -7.53 12.89 -8.46
CA GLU A 305 -7.21 13.50 -9.75
C GLU A 305 -6.21 12.64 -10.54
N TRP A 306 -6.50 12.42 -11.83
CA TRP A 306 -5.63 11.61 -12.69
C TRP A 306 -4.18 12.12 -12.73
N ALA A 307 -3.97 13.43 -12.73
CA ALA A 307 -2.62 14.01 -12.73
C ALA A 307 -1.82 13.61 -11.46
N PHE A 308 -2.49 13.57 -10.31
CA PHE A 308 -1.87 13.14 -9.04
C PHE A 308 -1.61 11.63 -9.03
N ILE A 309 -2.59 10.84 -9.48
CA ILE A 309 -2.48 9.38 -9.59
C ILE A 309 -1.34 9.01 -10.54
N ALA A 310 -1.23 9.67 -11.70
CA ALA A 310 -0.15 9.45 -12.66
C ALA A 310 1.21 9.86 -12.08
N TYR A 311 1.29 10.99 -11.37
CA TYR A 311 2.51 11.42 -10.66
C TYR A 311 2.98 10.34 -9.67
N LEU A 312 2.07 9.83 -8.82
CA LEU A 312 2.39 8.79 -7.85
C LEU A 312 2.83 7.49 -8.53
N ARG A 313 2.16 7.08 -9.61
CA ARG A 313 2.55 5.92 -10.41
C ARG A 313 3.98 6.09 -10.96
N ASP A 314 4.29 7.22 -11.55
CA ASP A 314 5.60 7.44 -12.18
C ASP A 314 6.73 7.54 -11.14
N LEU A 315 6.43 8.09 -9.96
CA LEU A 315 7.31 8.04 -8.79
C LEU A 315 7.55 6.59 -8.34
N GLY A 316 6.49 5.77 -8.26
CA GLY A 316 6.59 4.34 -7.93
C GLY A 316 7.42 3.55 -8.92
N ARG A 317 7.25 3.79 -10.22
CA ARG A 317 8.07 3.18 -11.27
C ARG A 317 9.55 3.57 -11.13
N SER A 318 9.83 4.83 -10.80
CA SER A 318 11.20 5.32 -10.57
C SER A 318 11.84 4.65 -9.35
N ALA A 319 11.12 4.57 -8.23
CA ALA A 319 11.60 3.92 -7.00
C ALA A 319 11.84 2.42 -7.19
N ALA A 320 10.95 1.73 -7.90
CA ALA A 320 11.15 0.33 -8.25
C ALA A 320 12.36 0.12 -9.18
N SER A 321 12.60 1.05 -10.11
CA SER A 321 13.76 0.99 -11.00
C SER A 321 15.08 1.13 -10.24
N ASP A 322 15.16 2.08 -9.31
CA ASP A 322 16.32 2.26 -8.44
C ASP A 322 16.55 1.00 -7.57
N TRP A 323 15.49 0.49 -6.95
CA TRP A 323 15.60 -0.72 -6.12
C TRP A 323 16.03 -1.94 -6.93
N LEU A 324 15.51 -2.15 -8.14
CA LEU A 324 15.91 -3.25 -9.03
C LEU A 324 17.38 -3.15 -9.47
N GLU A 325 17.92 -1.94 -9.62
CA GLU A 325 19.34 -1.75 -9.95
C GLU A 325 20.24 -2.01 -8.74
N GLU A 326 19.83 -1.57 -7.56
CA GLU A 326 20.64 -1.62 -6.35
C GLU A 326 20.55 -2.96 -5.59
N ASN A 327 19.40 -3.64 -5.66
CA ASN A 327 19.02 -4.68 -4.71
C ASN A 327 18.58 -6.01 -5.35
N TYR A 328 18.39 -6.10 -6.67
CA TYR A 328 17.93 -7.34 -7.32
C TYR A 328 18.83 -8.55 -7.01
N ASP A 329 20.14 -8.36 -6.99
CA ASP A 329 21.09 -9.45 -6.73
C ASP A 329 21.00 -9.99 -5.30
N ALA A 330 20.53 -9.17 -4.34
CA ALA A 330 20.35 -9.58 -2.95
C ALA A 330 19.15 -10.53 -2.76
N VAL A 331 18.15 -10.49 -3.65
CA VAL A 331 16.98 -11.38 -3.59
C VAL A 331 17.44 -12.84 -3.67
N GLY A 332 17.00 -13.65 -2.72
CA GLY A 332 17.39 -15.05 -2.55
C GLY A 332 18.69 -15.25 -1.77
N GLN A 333 19.38 -14.17 -1.38
CA GLN A 333 20.69 -14.24 -0.71
C GLN A 333 20.71 -13.54 0.65
N ARG A 334 20.18 -12.32 0.75
CA ARG A 334 20.23 -11.50 1.97
C ARG A 334 19.12 -10.43 2.00
N PRO A 335 18.64 -10.01 3.18
CA PRO A 335 17.73 -8.88 3.29
C PRO A 335 18.41 -7.57 2.85
N THR A 336 17.60 -6.60 2.42
CA THR A 336 18.05 -5.23 2.14
C THR A 336 17.42 -4.18 3.05
N LEU A 337 16.41 -4.59 3.84
CA LEU A 337 15.92 -3.83 4.98
C LEU A 337 16.56 -4.35 6.28
N ASP A 338 17.29 -3.48 6.96
CA ASP A 338 17.87 -3.80 8.27
C ASP A 338 16.81 -3.67 9.39
N LEU A 339 16.56 -4.78 10.08
CA LEU A 339 15.63 -4.86 11.21
C LEU A 339 16.34 -5.04 12.55
N SER A 340 17.68 -5.09 12.60
CA SER A 340 18.44 -5.36 13.83
C SER A 340 18.11 -4.34 14.94
N GLY A 341 17.97 -3.06 14.59
CA GLY A 341 17.62 -2.00 15.53
C GLY A 341 16.17 -2.03 16.05
N GLN A 342 15.34 -3.00 15.65
CA GLN A 342 13.95 -3.11 16.14
C GLN A 342 13.85 -3.68 17.56
N LEU A 343 14.89 -4.39 18.01
CA LEU A 343 14.97 -4.96 19.36
C LEU A 343 15.57 -3.98 20.37
N ASP A 344 16.17 -2.89 19.90
CA ASP A 344 16.70 -1.83 20.75
C ASP A 344 15.55 -1.01 21.38
N ASP A 345 15.59 -0.78 22.70
CA ASP A 345 14.66 0.11 23.40
C ASP A 345 14.83 1.60 23.01
N GLY A 346 15.88 1.93 22.27
CA GLY A 346 16.30 3.30 21.94
C GLY A 346 15.47 4.03 20.88
N PHE A 347 14.34 3.49 20.42
CA PHE A 347 13.46 4.10 19.40
C PHE A 347 14.23 4.67 18.19
N LYS A 348 15.13 3.89 17.59
CA LYS A 348 15.78 4.32 16.35
C LYS A 348 14.75 4.27 15.21
N PRO A 349 14.52 5.37 14.48
CA PRO A 349 13.65 5.34 13.32
C PRO A 349 14.20 4.35 12.29
N LEU A 350 13.29 3.58 11.67
CA LEU A 350 13.59 2.79 10.47
C LEU A 350 13.92 3.74 9.32
N ARG A 351 15.16 4.25 9.30
CA ARG A 351 15.66 5.07 8.20
C ARG A 351 15.93 4.14 7.03
N GLY A 352 15.14 4.31 5.98
CA GLY A 352 15.50 3.77 4.67
C GLY A 352 16.78 4.44 4.16
N PRO A 353 17.45 3.84 3.15
CA PRO A 353 18.53 4.50 2.45
C PRO A 353 18.03 5.83 1.84
N ALA A 354 18.96 6.76 1.59
CA ALA A 354 18.61 7.99 0.88
C ALA A 354 17.94 7.66 -0.47
N PRO A 355 17.04 8.52 -0.99
CA PRO A 355 16.34 8.22 -2.24
C PRO A 355 17.31 7.88 -3.36
N GLY A 356 16.95 6.87 -4.15
CA GLY A 356 17.70 6.46 -5.32
C GLY A 356 17.83 7.58 -6.36
N ARG A 357 18.71 7.36 -7.33
CA ARG A 357 19.04 8.39 -8.33
C ARG A 357 17.80 8.83 -9.12
N ARG A 358 16.98 7.90 -9.62
CA ARG A 358 15.80 8.24 -10.43
C ARG A 358 14.74 8.93 -9.60
N VAL A 359 14.56 8.54 -8.33
CA VAL A 359 13.65 9.25 -7.43
C VAL A 359 14.11 10.70 -7.23
N LYS A 360 15.41 10.94 -7.00
CA LYS A 360 15.95 12.31 -6.90
C LYS A 360 15.73 13.13 -8.17
N GLU A 361 16.04 12.56 -9.33
CA GLU A 361 15.84 13.19 -10.63
C GLU A 361 14.35 13.49 -10.89
N PHE A 362 13.46 12.54 -10.57
CA PHE A 362 12.01 12.70 -10.69
C PHE A 362 11.50 13.85 -9.81
N LEU A 363 11.89 13.89 -8.53
CA LEU A 363 11.48 14.94 -7.60
C LEU A 363 12.06 16.32 -7.97
N ALA A 364 13.23 16.37 -8.61
CA ALA A 364 13.80 17.61 -9.12
C ALA A 364 13.07 18.14 -10.38
N ALA A 365 12.63 17.23 -11.25
CA ALA A 365 11.94 17.58 -12.49
C ALA A 365 10.46 17.94 -12.30
N HIS A 366 9.83 17.42 -11.25
CA HIS A 366 8.42 17.65 -10.94
C HIS A 366 8.33 18.55 -9.71
N ILE A 367 8.34 19.86 -9.96
CA ILE A 367 8.35 20.92 -8.94
C ILE A 367 7.29 20.61 -7.86
N LYS A 368 7.78 20.45 -6.62
CA LYS A 368 6.94 20.35 -5.43
C LYS A 368 6.09 21.63 -5.33
N PRO A 369 4.78 21.54 -5.07
CA PRO A 369 4.12 22.71 -4.52
C PRO A 369 4.76 23.07 -3.19
N ASP A 370 5.06 24.36 -3.02
CA ASP A 370 5.33 24.94 -1.70
C ASP A 370 4.07 24.69 -0.85
N SER A 371 4.03 23.60 -0.08
CA SER A 371 3.06 23.42 1.00
C SER A 371 3.41 24.47 2.04
N ALA A 372 2.85 25.67 1.86
CA ALA A 372 3.00 26.84 2.71
C ALA A 372 4.41 26.96 3.32
N ARG A 373 5.30 27.70 2.65
CA ARG A 373 6.38 28.41 3.35
C ARG A 373 5.83 28.85 4.70
N ARG A 374 6.39 28.29 5.77
CA ARG A 374 6.24 28.78 7.14
C ARG A 374 6.24 30.30 7.08
N ARG A 375 5.07 30.92 7.16
CA ARG A 375 4.96 32.35 7.38
C ARG A 375 4.98 32.53 8.89
N ALA A 376 6.16 32.95 9.35
CA ALA A 376 6.56 33.40 10.67
C ALA A 376 6.50 32.36 11.80
#